data_AF-A0A7Y4IG25-F1
#
_entry.id   AF-A0A7Y4IG25-F1
#
_cell.length_a   1.000
_cell.length_b   1.000
_cell.length_c   1.000
_cell.angle_alpha   90.00
_cell.angle_beta   90.00
_cell.angle_gamma   90.00
#
_symmetry.space_group_name_H-M   'P 1'
#
loop_
_entity.id
_entity.type
_entity.pdbx_description
1 polymer ?
#
loop_
_entity_poly.entity_id
_entity_poly.type
_entity_poly.pdbx_seq_one_letter_code
_entity_poly.pdbx_strand_id
1 'polypeptide(L)'
;MRPMRSFGGGGGGMGLPGLETTASKLAVALVAGSVMFHLTKSQSGGLLLLFPDLVFGKLYLWQPLTYAFIESSPIGIIFGAIITWSIGGYLESIWGSRRLLMVALGIAVSAGLITSLLAMLVPGATVQAYAGGNVMTSVLWVSYGLSIGRGQTNFWGLPLSGNALAGIGAGFVVLSAVTSGWQTQVPDLLGLCMAFAYVRGASPRKLWLHLQHWRLQRQLKGRSKHLQVVRQDRPDRDQYLN
;
A
#
# COMPACT_ATOMS: atom_id res chain seq x y z
N MET A 1 5.06 23.66 18.24
CA MET A 1 5.46 23.44 16.83
C MET A 1 6.78 22.69 16.85
N ARG A 2 6.86 21.49 16.26
CA ARG A 2 8.12 20.73 16.21
C ARG A 2 8.91 21.19 14.98
N PRO A 3 10.23 21.44 15.08
CA PRO A 3 11.02 21.90 13.95
C PRO A 3 11.09 20.80 12.89
N MET A 4 10.71 21.15 11.67
CA MET A 4 11.03 20.37 10.48
C MET A 4 12.55 20.26 10.41
N ARG A 5 13.08 19.03 10.38
CA ARG A 5 14.48 18.81 10.00
C ARG A 5 14.62 19.35 8.58
N SER A 6 15.40 20.42 8.47
CA SER A 6 15.84 21.03 7.22
C SER A 6 16.32 19.94 6.27
N PHE A 7 15.60 19.79 5.15
CA PHE A 7 16.05 19.04 4.00
C PHE A 7 17.15 19.90 3.36
N GLY A 8 18.38 19.71 3.82
CA GLY A 8 19.55 20.33 3.21
C GLY A 8 19.78 19.71 1.84
N GLY A 9 19.52 20.47 0.80
CA GLY A 9 19.77 20.10 -0.60
C GLY A 9 18.94 20.97 -1.55
N GLY A 10 19.35 22.23 -1.71
CA GLY A 10 18.76 23.14 -2.68
C GLY A 10 19.05 22.75 -4.13
N GLY A 11 18.15 23.15 -5.02
CA GLY A 11 18.34 23.08 -6.47
C GLY A 11 17.25 22.23 -7.14
N GLY A 12 16.46 22.85 -8.02
CA GLY A 12 15.50 22.15 -8.86
C GLY A 12 16.21 21.09 -9.72
N GLY A 13 15.95 19.82 -9.44
CA GLY A 13 16.52 18.68 -10.14
C GLY A 13 16.34 17.42 -9.31
N MET A 14 15.53 16.48 -9.82
CA MET A 14 15.34 15.10 -9.36
C MET A 14 15.73 14.85 -7.88
N GLY A 15 14.82 15.13 -6.94
CA GLY A 15 15.03 14.95 -5.49
C GLY A 15 15.13 13.48 -5.08
N LEU A 16 16.25 12.83 -5.42
CA LEU A 16 16.52 11.44 -5.11
C LEU A 16 16.89 11.27 -3.63
N PRO A 17 16.29 10.31 -2.93
CA PRO A 17 16.54 10.09 -1.51
C PRO A 17 17.96 9.56 -1.27
N GLY A 18 18.60 10.03 -0.19
CA GLY A 18 19.94 9.56 0.19
C GLY A 18 20.01 8.05 0.46
N LEU A 19 21.22 7.48 0.36
CA LEU A 19 21.45 6.03 0.49
C LEU A 19 21.27 5.47 1.91
N GLU A 20 21.16 6.33 2.92
CA GLU A 20 20.97 5.95 4.33
C GLU A 20 19.50 5.66 4.70
N THR A 21 18.58 5.82 3.75
CA THR A 21 17.13 5.68 3.99
C THR A 21 16.72 4.21 4.17
N THR A 22 15.62 3.99 4.89
CA THR A 22 15.01 2.65 5.03
C THR A 22 14.61 2.10 3.66
N ALA A 23 14.13 2.97 2.77
CA ALA A 23 13.83 2.64 1.39
C ALA A 23 15.05 2.10 0.62
N SER A 24 16.21 2.75 0.74
CA SER A 24 17.47 2.24 0.17
C SER A 24 17.82 0.86 0.72
N LYS A 25 17.67 0.66 2.04
CA LYS A 25 17.94 -0.65 2.67
C LYS A 25 17.00 -1.74 2.17
N LEU A 26 15.71 -1.43 1.98
CA LEU A 26 14.73 -2.36 1.40
C LEU A 26 15.06 -2.70 -0.06
N ALA A 27 15.47 -1.70 -0.86
CA ALA A 27 15.89 -1.91 -2.24
C ALA A 27 17.14 -2.80 -2.32
N VAL A 28 18.16 -2.54 -1.48
CA VAL A 28 19.36 -3.37 -1.40
C VAL A 28 19.02 -4.78 -0.93
N ALA A 29 18.13 -4.93 0.06
CA ALA A 29 17.68 -6.24 0.53
C ALA A 29 16.93 -7.02 -0.56
N LEU A 30 16.10 -6.36 -1.37
CA LEU A 30 15.43 -6.95 -2.53
C LEU A 30 16.46 -7.45 -3.56
N VAL A 31 17.46 -6.63 -3.90
CA VAL A 31 18.51 -7.01 -4.84
C VAL A 31 19.32 -8.18 -4.29
N ALA A 32 19.79 -8.08 -3.04
CA ALA A 32 20.59 -9.11 -2.41
C ALA A 32 19.83 -10.45 -2.29
N GLY A 33 18.56 -10.41 -1.86
CA GLY A 33 17.69 -11.58 -1.78
C GLY A 33 17.46 -12.23 -3.14
N SER A 34 17.22 -11.42 -4.17
CA SER A 34 17.02 -11.91 -5.53
C SER A 34 18.28 -12.50 -6.15
N VAL A 35 19.44 -11.89 -5.91
CA VAL A 35 20.76 -12.43 -6.34
C VAL A 35 21.05 -13.74 -5.62
N MET A 36 20.87 -13.78 -4.29
CA MET A 36 21.05 -15.00 -3.51
C MET A 36 20.14 -16.12 -4.00
N PHE A 37 18.88 -15.81 -4.31
CA PHE A 37 17.94 -16.77 -4.90
C PHE A 37 18.46 -17.31 -6.23
N HIS A 38 18.91 -16.45 -7.16
CA HIS A 38 19.43 -16.90 -8.46
C HIS A 38 20.69 -17.77 -8.32
N LEU A 39 21.58 -17.46 -7.37
CA LEU A 39 22.79 -18.25 -7.12
C LEU A 39 22.48 -19.62 -6.48
N THR A 40 21.42 -19.70 -5.66
CA THR A 40 21.07 -20.91 -4.90
C THR A 40 19.91 -21.71 -5.50
N LYS A 41 19.33 -21.25 -6.62
CA LYS A 41 18.15 -21.84 -7.26
C LYS A 41 18.31 -23.32 -7.62
N SER A 42 19.51 -23.76 -7.97
CA SER A 42 19.83 -25.16 -8.28
C SER A 42 19.93 -26.08 -7.06
N GLN A 43 19.93 -25.51 -5.86
CA GLN A 43 20.04 -26.21 -4.59
C GLN A 43 18.79 -25.91 -3.74
N SER A 44 18.99 -25.42 -2.51
CA SER A 44 17.93 -25.11 -1.54
C SER A 44 17.26 -23.76 -1.75
N GLY A 45 17.68 -22.96 -2.74
CA GLY A 45 17.17 -21.61 -2.98
C GLY A 45 15.67 -21.53 -3.27
N GLY A 46 15.09 -22.64 -3.75
CA GLY A 46 13.63 -22.78 -3.86
C GLY A 46 12.92 -22.48 -2.54
N LEU A 47 13.45 -22.93 -1.39
CA LEU A 47 12.81 -22.77 -0.07
C LEU A 47 12.60 -21.32 0.37
N LEU A 48 13.28 -20.36 -0.28
CA LEU A 48 13.12 -18.94 -0.01
C LEU A 48 11.85 -18.36 -0.67
N LEU A 49 11.33 -19.01 -1.71
CA LEU A 49 10.04 -18.68 -2.32
C LEU A 49 8.90 -19.05 -1.37
N LEU A 50 7.75 -18.42 -1.60
CA LEU A 50 6.53 -18.77 -0.89
C LEU A 50 5.91 -20.00 -1.53
N PHE A 51 5.88 -21.12 -0.81
CA PHE A 51 5.08 -22.30 -1.15
C PHE A 51 3.86 -22.32 -0.22
N PRO A 52 2.66 -21.91 -0.71
CA PRO A 52 1.47 -21.74 0.12
C PRO A 52 1.17 -22.96 1.02
N ASP A 53 1.33 -24.17 0.46
CA ASP A 53 1.03 -25.42 1.15
C ASP A 53 2.02 -25.74 2.29
N LEU A 54 3.26 -25.28 2.20
CA LEU A 54 4.31 -25.58 3.17
C LEU A 54 4.26 -24.67 4.40
N VAL A 55 3.69 -23.46 4.27
CA VAL A 55 3.64 -22.49 5.36
C VAL A 55 2.88 -23.05 6.55
N PHE A 56 1.67 -23.57 6.33
CA PHE A 56 0.86 -24.16 7.40
C PHE A 56 1.01 -25.67 7.49
N GLY A 57 1.31 -26.37 6.39
CA GLY A 57 1.49 -27.82 6.39
C GLY A 57 2.79 -28.29 7.07
N LYS A 58 3.89 -27.55 6.88
CA LYS A 58 5.22 -27.87 7.46
C LYS A 58 5.77 -26.79 8.40
N LEU A 59 4.95 -25.79 8.75
CA LEU A 59 5.31 -24.67 9.63
C LEU A 59 6.49 -23.83 9.12
N TYR A 60 6.60 -23.65 7.80
CA TYR A 60 7.64 -22.82 7.18
C TYR A 60 7.28 -21.33 7.25
N LEU A 61 7.16 -20.81 8.47
CA LEU A 61 6.68 -19.45 8.76
C LEU A 61 7.62 -18.33 8.27
N TRP A 62 8.85 -18.66 7.89
CA TRP A 62 9.80 -17.71 7.31
C TRP A 62 9.53 -17.40 5.83
N GLN A 63 8.83 -18.28 5.11
CA GLN A 63 8.62 -18.11 3.66
C GLN A 63 7.86 -16.83 3.30
N PRO A 64 6.77 -16.43 4.00
CA PRO A 64 6.12 -15.14 3.78
C PRO A 64 7.02 -13.92 4.06
N LEU A 65 8.11 -14.08 4.79
CA LEU A 65 9.08 -13.01 4.99
C LEU A 65 10.14 -12.99 3.89
N THR A 66 10.71 -14.14 3.55
CA THR A 66 11.80 -14.24 2.57
C THR A 66 11.32 -13.93 1.16
N TYR A 67 10.11 -14.39 0.78
CA TYR A 67 9.63 -14.23 -0.59
C TYR A 67 9.47 -12.77 -1.01
N ALA A 68 9.17 -11.87 -0.06
CA ALA A 68 8.99 -10.43 -0.31
C ALA A 68 10.25 -9.75 -0.88
N PHE A 69 11.43 -10.36 -0.69
CA PHE A 69 12.72 -9.87 -1.19
C PHE A 69 13.23 -10.64 -2.41
N ILE A 70 12.40 -11.48 -3.02
CA ILE A 70 12.80 -12.31 -4.15
C ILE A 70 12.02 -11.89 -5.37
N GLU A 71 12.76 -11.50 -6.40
CA GLU A 71 12.23 -11.24 -7.72
C GLU A 71 12.85 -12.21 -8.73
N SER A 72 12.00 -12.77 -9.58
CA SER A 72 12.38 -13.82 -10.53
C SER A 72 12.97 -13.28 -11.83
N SER A 73 12.63 -12.04 -12.20
CA SER A 73 13.08 -11.42 -13.44
C SER A 73 14.24 -10.46 -13.19
N PRO A 74 15.37 -10.53 -13.93
CA PRO A 74 16.46 -9.57 -13.82
C PRO A 74 16.02 -8.12 -14.02
N ILE A 75 15.12 -7.89 -14.98
CA ILE A 75 14.54 -6.58 -15.25
C ILE A 75 13.66 -6.16 -14.06
N GLY A 76 12.88 -7.09 -13.51
CA GLY A 76 12.07 -6.88 -12.32
C GLY A 76 12.91 -6.47 -11.10
N ILE A 77 14.10 -7.06 -10.91
CA ILE A 77 15.01 -6.69 -9.82
C ILE A 77 15.44 -5.23 -9.95
N ILE A 78 15.86 -4.82 -11.15
CA ILE A 78 16.34 -3.45 -11.41
C ILE A 78 15.21 -2.46 -11.19
N PHE A 79 14.06 -2.65 -11.84
CA PHE A 79 12.92 -1.74 -11.70
C PHE A 79 12.36 -1.75 -10.27
N GLY A 80 12.24 -2.92 -9.65
CA GLY A 80 11.78 -3.08 -8.29
C GLY A 80 12.67 -2.34 -7.29
N ALA A 81 13.99 -2.42 -7.46
CA ALA A 81 14.94 -1.69 -6.61
C ALA A 81 14.86 -0.18 -6.82
N ILE A 82 14.84 0.30 -8.07
CA ILE A 82 14.76 1.74 -8.36
C ILE A 82 13.43 2.32 -7.87
N ILE A 83 12.32 1.62 -8.08
CA ILE A 83 11.00 2.02 -7.57
C ILE A 83 11.00 2.03 -6.04
N THR A 84 11.44 0.94 -5.40
CA THR A 84 11.50 0.85 -3.94
C THR A 84 12.36 1.95 -3.34
N TRP A 85 13.50 2.27 -3.95
CA TRP A 85 14.37 3.34 -3.49
C TRP A 85 13.75 4.73 -3.73
N SER A 86 13.37 5.06 -4.97
CA SER A 86 12.90 6.40 -5.34
C SER A 86 11.53 6.71 -4.74
N ILE A 87 10.54 5.84 -4.97
CA ILE A 87 9.19 5.98 -4.45
C ILE A 87 9.17 5.76 -2.94
N GLY A 88 9.85 4.71 -2.47
CA GLY A 88 9.89 4.40 -1.05
C GLY A 88 10.57 5.49 -0.23
N GLY A 89 11.64 6.12 -0.74
CA GLY A 89 12.31 7.20 -0.02
C GLY A 89 11.46 8.48 0.04
N TYR A 90 10.67 8.76 -1.01
CA TYR A 90 9.66 9.82 -0.93
C TYR A 90 8.57 9.49 0.11
N LEU A 91 8.02 8.27 0.08
CA LEU A 91 7.05 7.82 1.07
C LEU A 91 7.62 7.87 2.50
N GLU A 92 8.90 7.54 2.67
CA GLU A 92 9.61 7.65 3.94
C GLU A 92 9.64 9.08 4.46
N SER A 93 9.84 10.07 3.57
CA SER A 93 9.86 11.48 3.95
C SER A 93 8.51 11.98 4.48
N ILE A 94 7.40 11.43 3.95
CA ILE A 94 6.03 11.83 4.35
C ILE A 94 5.55 11.03 5.56
N TRP A 95 5.79 9.73 5.57
CA TRP A 95 5.22 8.81 6.57
C TRP A 95 6.17 8.47 7.72
N GLY A 96 7.47 8.62 7.51
CA GLY A 96 8.52 8.11 8.39
C GLY A 96 8.86 6.64 8.12
N SER A 97 10.10 6.26 8.48
CA SER A 97 10.69 4.92 8.28
C SER A 97 9.84 3.77 8.80
N ARG A 98 9.32 3.90 10.03
CA ARG A 98 8.52 2.85 10.67
C ARG A 98 7.23 2.54 9.91
N ARG A 99 6.57 3.57 9.36
CA ARG A 99 5.34 3.39 8.59
C ARG A 99 5.64 2.84 7.21
N LEU A 100 6.71 3.30 6.55
CA LEU A 100 7.17 2.72 5.29
C LEU A 100 7.39 1.22 5.45
N LEU A 101 8.14 0.80 6.47
CA LEU A 101 8.46 -0.61 6.71
C LEU A 101 7.19 -1.44 6.94
N MET A 102 6.26 -0.95 7.77
CA MET A 102 4.97 -1.62 7.98
C MET A 102 4.15 -1.76 6.70
N VAL A 103 4.16 -0.75 5.82
CA VAL A 103 3.42 -0.82 4.55
C VAL A 103 4.11 -1.73 3.56
N ALA A 104 5.43 -1.57 3.35
CA ALA A 104 6.19 -2.36 2.41
C ALA A 104 6.24 -3.85 2.80
N LEU A 105 6.77 -4.14 3.99
CA LEU A 105 6.97 -5.51 4.45
C LEU A 105 5.73 -6.06 5.14
N GLY A 106 5.05 -5.27 5.97
CA GLY A 106 3.88 -5.78 6.70
C GLY A 106 2.75 -6.20 5.77
N ILE A 107 2.47 -5.43 4.70
CA ILE A 107 1.44 -5.81 3.71
C ILE A 107 1.92 -6.99 2.86
N ALA A 108 3.18 -7.00 2.40
CA ALA A 108 3.70 -8.13 1.62
C ALA A 108 3.64 -9.44 2.43
N VAL A 109 4.17 -9.45 3.65
CA VAL A 109 4.11 -10.63 4.54
C VAL A 109 2.66 -11.06 4.79
N SER A 110 1.76 -10.11 5.07
CA SER A 110 0.34 -10.42 5.26
C SER A 110 -0.30 -11.00 4.00
N ALA A 111 0.06 -10.52 2.81
CA ALA A 111 -0.44 -11.03 1.55
C ALA A 111 0.02 -12.48 1.33
N GLY A 112 1.28 -12.78 1.63
CA GLY A 112 1.81 -14.14 1.56
C GLY A 112 1.11 -15.10 2.54
N LEU A 113 0.85 -14.65 3.76
CA LEU A 113 0.11 -15.42 4.77
C LEU A 113 -1.35 -15.68 4.34
N ILE A 114 -2.05 -14.67 3.86
CA ILE A 114 -3.43 -14.82 3.37
C ILE A 114 -3.46 -15.72 2.14
N THR A 115 -2.49 -15.61 1.24
CA THR A 115 -2.36 -16.51 0.09
C THR A 115 -2.17 -17.96 0.55
N SER A 116 -1.33 -18.18 1.56
CA SER A 116 -1.11 -19.50 2.15
C SER A 116 -2.38 -20.08 2.78
N LEU A 117 -3.17 -19.22 3.43
CA LEU A 117 -4.46 -19.62 3.99
C LEU A 117 -5.48 -19.95 2.88
N LEU A 118 -5.50 -19.17 1.80
CA LEU A 118 -6.37 -19.42 0.64
C LEU A 118 -6.04 -20.76 -0.03
N ALA A 119 -4.77 -21.13 -0.13
CA ALA A 119 -4.36 -22.42 -0.68
C ALA A 119 -4.96 -23.60 0.10
N MET A 120 -5.05 -23.49 1.43
CA MET A 120 -5.68 -24.52 2.27
C MET A 120 -7.19 -24.59 2.11
N LEU A 121 -7.85 -23.43 1.95
CA LEU A 121 -9.31 -23.34 1.94
C LEU A 121 -9.92 -23.61 0.56
N VAL A 122 -9.20 -23.26 -0.50
CA VAL A 122 -9.70 -23.31 -1.88
C VAL A 122 -8.65 -23.98 -2.77
N PRO A 123 -8.75 -25.31 -2.97
CA PRO A 123 -7.87 -26.03 -3.88
C PRO A 123 -7.88 -25.40 -5.29
N GLY A 124 -6.70 -25.13 -5.83
CA GLY A 124 -6.54 -24.52 -7.17
C GLY A 124 -6.67 -22.99 -7.22
N ALA A 125 -6.89 -22.31 -6.09
CA ALA A 125 -6.86 -20.84 -6.04
C ALA A 125 -5.44 -20.26 -6.10
N THR A 126 -4.42 -21.07 -5.81
CA THR A 126 -3.01 -20.66 -5.78
C THR A 126 -2.15 -21.52 -6.69
N VAL A 127 -0.96 -21.03 -7.00
CA VAL A 127 0.09 -21.80 -7.70
C VAL A 127 1.12 -22.35 -6.71
N GLN A 128 2.01 -23.19 -7.23
CA GLN A 128 2.99 -23.91 -6.41
C GLN A 128 3.96 -22.99 -5.66
N ALA A 129 4.45 -21.93 -6.30
CA ALA A 129 5.44 -21.03 -5.71
C ALA A 129 5.27 -19.58 -6.15
N TYR A 130 5.55 -18.64 -5.26
CA TYR A 130 5.52 -17.20 -5.54
C TYR A 130 6.84 -16.51 -5.19
N ALA A 131 7.24 -15.58 -6.06
CA ALA A 131 8.27 -14.57 -5.81
C ALA A 131 7.58 -13.24 -5.48
N GLY A 132 7.89 -12.65 -4.33
CA GLY A 132 7.14 -11.53 -3.74
C GLY A 132 7.73 -10.15 -3.96
N GLY A 133 8.84 -10.03 -4.70
CA GLY A 133 9.49 -8.76 -5.00
C GLY A 133 8.55 -7.76 -5.67
N ASN A 134 7.73 -8.22 -6.61
CA ASN A 134 6.68 -7.42 -7.25
C ASN A 134 5.58 -6.99 -6.26
N VAL A 135 5.24 -7.79 -5.25
CA VAL A 135 4.21 -7.44 -4.26
C VAL A 135 4.63 -6.23 -3.45
N MET A 136 5.86 -6.24 -2.91
CA MET A 136 6.38 -5.11 -2.14
C MET A 136 6.47 -3.86 -3.01
N THR A 137 6.96 -4.01 -4.26
CA THR A 137 7.11 -2.92 -5.21
C THR A 137 5.77 -2.30 -5.61
N SER A 138 4.78 -3.13 -5.96
CA SER A 138 3.45 -2.69 -6.41
C SER A 138 2.68 -2.01 -5.28
N VAL A 139 2.79 -2.53 -4.04
CA VAL A 139 2.24 -1.90 -2.84
C VAL A 139 2.82 -0.51 -2.63
N LEU A 140 4.14 -0.32 -2.74
CA LEU A 140 4.78 0.98 -2.60
C LEU A 140 4.39 1.95 -3.72
N TRP A 141 4.39 1.47 -4.96
CA TRP A 141 3.98 2.26 -6.12
C TRP A 141 2.55 2.78 -5.96
N VAL A 142 1.59 1.89 -5.73
CA VAL A 142 0.18 2.28 -5.59
C VAL A 142 -0.03 3.16 -4.37
N SER A 143 0.64 2.86 -3.26
CA SER A 143 0.60 3.70 -2.05
C SER A 143 1.06 5.13 -2.29
N TYR A 144 2.12 5.31 -3.09
CA TYR A 144 2.63 6.62 -3.48
C TYR A 144 1.64 7.40 -4.34
N GLY A 145 1.12 6.77 -5.40
CA GLY A 145 0.14 7.42 -6.25
C GLY A 145 -1.12 7.84 -5.48
N LEU A 146 -1.62 6.96 -4.59
CA LEU A 146 -2.77 7.26 -3.73
C LEU A 146 -2.47 8.36 -2.70
N SER A 147 -1.24 8.46 -2.19
CA SER A 147 -0.83 9.49 -1.23
C SER A 147 -0.82 10.88 -1.83
N ILE A 148 -0.44 11.00 -3.11
CA ILE A 148 -0.47 12.26 -3.85
C ILE A 148 -1.90 12.59 -4.31
N GLY A 149 -2.69 11.56 -4.64
CA GLY A 149 -4.09 11.71 -5.02
C GLY A 149 -4.26 12.49 -6.32
N ARG A 150 -4.97 13.62 -6.28
CA ARG A 150 -5.18 14.48 -7.46
C ARG A 150 -4.04 15.45 -7.74
N GLY A 151 -3.03 15.52 -6.85
CA GLY A 151 -1.85 16.35 -7.07
C GLY A 151 -1.03 15.87 -8.26
N GLN A 152 -0.28 16.79 -8.88
CA GLN A 152 0.72 16.43 -9.87
C GLN A 152 2.02 16.04 -9.18
N THR A 153 2.63 14.98 -9.69
CA THR A 153 4.00 14.60 -9.36
C THR A 153 4.82 14.50 -10.64
N ASN A 154 6.09 14.86 -10.54
CA ASN A 154 7.04 14.64 -11.61
C ASN A 154 7.66 13.25 -11.44
N PHE A 155 7.02 12.24 -12.03
CA PHE A 155 7.52 10.87 -11.99
C PHE A 155 8.58 10.70 -13.07
N TRP A 156 9.86 10.77 -12.67
CA TRP A 156 11.03 10.61 -13.54
C TRP A 156 11.02 11.51 -14.80
N GLY A 157 10.61 12.77 -14.65
CA GLY A 157 10.54 13.74 -15.75
C GLY A 157 9.17 13.82 -16.43
N LEU A 158 8.24 12.94 -16.10
CA LEU A 158 6.88 12.94 -16.62
C LEU A 158 5.89 13.53 -15.58
N PRO A 159 5.22 14.66 -15.89
CA PRO A 159 4.18 15.20 -15.02
C PRO A 159 2.92 14.35 -15.13
N LEU A 160 2.59 13.64 -14.05
CA LEU A 160 1.43 12.75 -13.97
C LEU A 160 0.67 13.00 -12.66
N SER A 161 -0.65 12.80 -12.68
CA SER A 161 -1.42 12.83 -11.43
C SER A 161 -1.11 11.58 -10.59
N GLY A 162 -1.09 11.71 -9.27
CA GLY A 162 -0.86 10.58 -8.36
C GLY A 162 -1.84 9.43 -8.59
N ASN A 163 -3.13 9.74 -8.77
CA ASN A 163 -4.17 8.75 -9.05
C ASN A 163 -3.94 8.01 -10.37
N ALA A 164 -3.49 8.72 -11.42
CA ALA A 164 -3.14 8.07 -12.68
C ALA A 164 -1.95 7.11 -12.48
N LEU A 165 -0.94 7.53 -11.73
CA LEU A 165 0.22 6.69 -11.43
C LEU A 165 -0.15 5.45 -10.60
N ALA A 166 -1.04 5.59 -9.62
CA ALA A 166 -1.59 4.44 -8.89
C ALA A 166 -2.41 3.52 -9.81
N GLY A 167 -3.20 4.10 -10.71
CA GLY A 167 -3.96 3.36 -11.71
C GLY A 167 -3.08 2.56 -12.66
N ILE A 168 -1.94 3.12 -13.08
CA ILE A 168 -0.93 2.42 -13.91
C ILE A 168 -0.32 1.24 -13.15
N GLY A 169 0.11 1.45 -11.89
CA GLY A 169 0.68 0.37 -11.08
C GLY A 169 -0.31 -0.77 -10.83
N ALA A 170 -1.56 -0.43 -10.47
CA ALA A 170 -2.62 -1.43 -10.31
C ALA A 170 -2.98 -2.11 -11.64
N GLY A 171 -3.02 -1.34 -12.73
CA GLY A 171 -3.27 -1.83 -14.08
C GLY A 171 -2.22 -2.83 -14.54
N PHE A 172 -0.95 -2.64 -14.16
CA PHE A 172 0.12 -3.60 -14.46
C PHE A 172 -0.12 -4.95 -13.78
N VAL A 173 -0.50 -4.96 -12.50
CA VAL A 173 -0.84 -6.20 -11.78
C VAL A 173 -2.06 -6.88 -12.39
N VAL A 174 -3.12 -6.11 -12.73
CA VAL A 174 -4.32 -6.65 -13.37
C VAL A 174 -4.01 -7.22 -14.75
N LEU A 175 -3.20 -6.52 -15.55
CA LEU A 175 -2.77 -7.01 -16.86
C LEU A 175 -1.99 -8.31 -16.71
N SER A 176 -1.04 -8.36 -15.77
CA SER A 176 -0.27 -9.58 -15.46
C SER A 176 -1.19 -10.74 -15.04
N ALA A 177 -2.23 -10.46 -14.25
CA ALA A 177 -3.22 -11.45 -13.84
C ALA A 177 -4.03 -11.99 -15.03
N VAL A 178 -4.33 -11.14 -16.01
CA VAL A 178 -5.05 -11.56 -17.23
C VAL A 178 -4.13 -12.36 -18.17
N THR A 179 -2.87 -11.96 -18.32
CA THR A 179 -1.94 -12.61 -19.28
C THR A 179 -1.32 -13.89 -18.75
N SER A 180 -1.07 -13.99 -17.44
CA SER A 180 -0.37 -15.12 -16.81
C SER A 180 -1.28 -16.00 -15.96
N GLY A 181 -2.57 -15.65 -15.86
CA GLY A 181 -3.54 -16.32 -15.00
C GLY A 181 -3.60 -15.66 -13.61
N TRP A 182 -4.83 -15.43 -13.14
CA TRP A 182 -5.06 -14.64 -11.93
C TRP A 182 -4.49 -15.30 -10.67
N GLN A 183 -4.38 -16.64 -10.65
CA GLN A 183 -3.79 -17.41 -9.56
C GLN A 183 -2.32 -17.04 -9.32
N THR A 184 -1.58 -16.65 -10.38
CA THR A 184 -0.17 -16.25 -10.27
C THR A 184 0.02 -14.91 -9.58
N GLN A 185 -1.03 -14.10 -9.50
CA GLN A 185 -1.00 -12.74 -8.97
C GLN A 185 -1.78 -12.60 -7.66
N VAL A 186 -2.16 -13.70 -7.00
CA VAL A 186 -2.95 -13.66 -5.76
C VAL A 186 -2.28 -12.81 -4.66
N PRO A 187 -0.97 -12.97 -4.36
CA PRO A 187 -0.29 -12.10 -3.40
C PRO A 187 -0.32 -10.62 -3.79
N ASP A 188 -0.10 -10.30 -5.07
CA ASP A 188 -0.12 -8.93 -5.58
C ASP A 188 -1.50 -8.30 -5.48
N LEU A 189 -2.55 -9.01 -5.88
CA LEU A 189 -3.94 -8.55 -5.78
C LEU A 189 -4.34 -8.29 -4.32
N LEU A 190 -4.01 -9.21 -3.41
CA LEU A 190 -4.24 -9.02 -1.98
C LEU A 190 -3.43 -7.83 -1.43
N GLY A 191 -2.17 -7.72 -1.84
CA GLY A 191 -1.28 -6.61 -1.51
C GLY A 191 -1.88 -5.26 -1.92
N LEU A 192 -2.35 -5.14 -3.15
CA LEU A 192 -3.01 -3.95 -3.67
C LEU A 192 -4.29 -3.62 -2.91
N CYS A 193 -5.14 -4.61 -2.62
CA CYS A 193 -6.36 -4.41 -1.83
C CYS A 193 -6.04 -3.87 -0.43
N MET A 194 -5.04 -4.44 0.24
CA MET A 194 -4.61 -3.99 1.57
C MET A 194 -3.95 -2.61 1.52
N ALA A 195 -3.11 -2.33 0.53
CA ALA A 195 -2.47 -1.03 0.35
C ALA A 195 -3.52 0.07 0.11
N PHE A 196 -4.50 -0.21 -0.75
CA PHE A 196 -5.63 0.68 -1.00
C PHE A 196 -6.43 0.94 0.28
N ALA A 197 -6.79 -0.11 1.02
CA ALA A 197 -7.50 0.00 2.28
C ALA A 197 -6.73 0.82 3.32
N TYR A 198 -5.41 0.58 3.45
CA TYR A 198 -4.56 1.30 4.38
C TYR A 198 -4.43 2.79 4.04
N VAL A 199 -4.08 3.13 2.79
CA VAL A 199 -3.81 4.52 2.38
C VAL A 199 -5.08 5.35 2.29
N ARG A 200 -6.17 4.78 1.77
CA ARG A 200 -7.45 5.49 1.64
C ARG A 200 -8.22 5.58 2.95
N GLY A 201 -7.68 5.02 4.03
CA GLY A 201 -8.16 5.25 5.38
C GLY A 201 -9.34 4.37 5.77
N ALA A 202 -9.35 3.09 5.36
CA ALA A 202 -10.12 2.05 6.03
C ALA A 202 -9.51 1.79 7.43
N SER A 203 -9.47 2.83 8.27
CA SER A 203 -9.23 2.62 9.69
C SER A 203 -10.51 2.01 10.25
N PRO A 204 -10.43 0.89 10.98
CA PRO A 204 -11.60 0.26 11.59
C PRO A 204 -12.42 1.25 12.42
N ARG A 205 -11.75 2.22 13.05
CA ARG A 205 -12.37 3.34 13.77
C ARG A 205 -13.14 4.31 12.89
N LYS A 206 -12.64 4.72 11.71
CA LYS A 206 -13.37 5.64 10.81
C LYS A 206 -14.56 4.96 10.14
N LEU A 207 -14.45 3.67 9.81
CA LEU A 207 -15.56 2.89 9.27
C LEU A 207 -16.64 2.67 10.35
N TRP A 208 -16.23 2.37 11.58
CA TRP A 208 -17.14 2.29 12.73
C TRP A 208 -17.82 3.63 13.03
N LEU A 209 -17.09 4.75 12.95
CA LEU A 209 -17.65 6.10 13.11
C LEU A 209 -18.63 6.46 11.98
N HIS A 210 -18.37 6.08 10.73
CA HIS A 210 -19.33 6.27 9.64
C HIS A 210 -20.60 5.42 9.82
N LEU A 211 -20.46 4.17 10.28
CA LEU A 211 -21.59 3.31 10.62
C LEU A 211 -22.40 3.87 11.80
N GLN A 212 -21.73 4.40 12.83
CA GLN A 212 -22.37 5.09 13.95
C GLN A 212 -23.08 6.37 13.49
N HIS A 213 -22.45 7.20 12.65
CA HIS A 213 -23.06 8.39 12.06
C HIS A 213 -24.30 8.05 11.23
N TRP A 214 -24.23 7.00 10.42
CA TRP A 214 -25.38 6.55 9.63
C TRP A 214 -26.53 6.05 10.51
N ARG A 215 -26.24 5.31 11.60
CA ARG A 215 -27.24 4.91 12.59
C ARG A 215 -27.84 6.11 13.33
N LEU A 216 -27.02 7.07 13.76
CA LEU A 216 -27.48 8.29 14.41
C LEU A 216 -28.33 9.15 13.47
N GLN A 217 -27.93 9.30 12.22
CA GLN A 217 -28.70 10.08 11.23
C GLN A 217 -30.06 9.45 10.95
N ARG A 218 -30.17 8.11 10.95
CA ARG A 218 -31.46 7.40 10.88
C ARG A 218 -32.33 7.65 12.11
N GLN A 219 -31.75 7.68 13.30
CA GLN A 219 -32.48 7.99 14.54
C GLN A 219 -32.92 9.46 14.61
N LEU A 220 -32.06 10.38 14.17
CA LEU A 220 -32.35 11.82 14.16
C LEU A 220 -33.39 12.20 13.09
N LYS A 221 -33.38 11.58 11.91
CA LYS A 221 -34.46 11.74 10.91
C LYS A 221 -35.82 11.24 11.42
N GLY A 222 -35.83 10.27 12.33
CA GLY A 222 -37.05 9.82 13.01
C GLY A 222 -37.55 10.85 14.05
N ARG A 223 -36.63 11.46 14.81
CA ARG A 223 -36.94 12.44 15.87
C ARG A 223 -37.19 13.86 15.37
N SER A 224 -36.60 14.27 14.25
CA SER A 224 -36.77 15.61 13.68
C SER A 224 -38.18 15.89 13.13
N LYS A 225 -39.02 14.85 12.99
CA LYS A 225 -40.44 15.02 12.64
C LYS A 225 -41.26 15.73 13.74
N HIS A 226 -40.73 15.82 14.97
CA HIS A 226 -41.42 16.42 16.11
C HIS A 226 -40.80 17.75 16.57
N LEU A 227 -39.76 18.23 15.89
CA LEU A 227 -39.14 19.51 16.22
C LEU A 227 -39.79 20.60 15.38
N GLN A 228 -40.77 21.29 15.96
CA GLN A 228 -41.35 22.50 15.41
C GLN A 228 -40.38 23.66 15.66
N VAL A 229 -40.05 24.40 14.61
CA VAL A 229 -39.27 25.63 14.71
C VAL A 229 -40.14 26.66 15.42
N VAL A 230 -39.81 26.97 16.67
CA VAL A 230 -40.42 28.09 17.39
C VAL A 230 -39.86 29.36 16.77
N ARG A 231 -40.65 30.01 15.91
CA ARG A 231 -40.37 31.39 15.49
C ARG A 231 -40.49 32.26 16.74
N GLN A 232 -39.39 32.84 17.16
CA GLN A 232 -39.39 33.85 18.20
C GLN A 232 -39.86 35.14 17.54
N ASP A 233 -41.17 35.42 17.62
CA ASP A 233 -41.72 36.73 17.27
C ASP A 233 -41.11 37.76 18.21
N ARG A 234 -40.06 38.44 17.75
CA ARG A 234 -39.56 39.66 18.37
C ARG A 234 -40.48 40.79 17.93
N PRO A 235 -41.23 41.44 18.84
CA PRO A 235 -41.93 42.67 18.48
C PRO A 235 -40.91 43.76 18.19
N ASP A 236 -41.03 44.37 17.01
CA ASP A 236 -40.24 45.53 16.56
C ASP A 236 -40.31 46.63 17.62
N ARG A 237 -39.15 47.01 18.14
CA ARG A 237 -39.00 47.91 19.28
C ARG A 237 -38.66 49.33 18.82
N ASP A 238 -39.32 49.79 17.75
CA ASP A 238 -39.06 51.09 17.12
C ASP A 238 -40.14 52.14 17.45
N GLN A 239 -40.93 51.94 18.51
CA GLN A 239 -42.06 52.82 18.86
C GLN A 239 -41.71 53.98 19.82
N TYR A 240 -40.43 54.24 20.13
CA TYR A 240 -40.03 55.24 21.13
C TYR A 240 -39.11 56.36 20.61
N LEU A 241 -39.12 56.64 19.31
CA LEU A 241 -38.44 57.80 18.74
C LEU A 241 -39.47 58.78 18.18
N ASN A 242 -40.02 59.62 19.07
CA ASN A 242 -40.63 60.92 18.76
C ASN A 242 -40.08 61.94 19.76
#